data_AF-A0A950EZD1-F1
#
_entry.id   AF-A0A950EZD1-F1
#
_cell.length_a   1.000
_cell.length_b   1.000
_cell.length_c   1.000
_cell.angle_alpha   90.00
_cell.angle_beta   90.00
_cell.angle_gamma   90.00
#
_symmetry.space_group_name_H-M   'P 1'
#
loop_
_entity.id
_entity.type
_entity.pdbx_description
1 polymer ?
#
loop_
_entity_poly.entity_id
_entity_poly.type
_entity_poly.pdbx_seq_one_letter_code
_entity_poly.pdbx_strand_id
1 'polypeptide(L)'
;METEGLRRYHSGDSLAYDGLAEELGQKPFDVLFLPINGWDPARGVPGNMTAAEAVDLAARVHPRYLVPHNYDMFTLNTVAIEVFEAEARRLPAAVEPRILRCGERWEIKK
;
A
#
# COMPACT_ATOMS: atom_id res chain seq x y z
N MET A 1 -1.52 4.40 -13.36
CA MET A 1 -1.07 3.87 -14.67
C MET A 1 -2.08 2.85 -15.17
N GLU A 2 -2.42 2.90 -16.45
CA GLU A 2 -3.31 1.91 -17.09
C GLU A 2 -2.57 1.25 -18.26
N THR A 3 -2.46 -0.08 -18.24
CA THR A 3 -1.72 -0.87 -19.24
C THR A 3 -2.38 -2.24 -19.38
N GLU A 4 -2.56 -2.71 -20.62
CA GLU A 4 -3.21 -4.01 -20.90
C GLU A 4 -4.59 -4.16 -20.24
N GLY A 5 -5.25 -3.01 -20.00
CA GLY A 5 -6.54 -2.92 -19.35
C GLY A 5 -6.53 -3.24 -17.85
N LEU A 6 -5.36 -3.21 -17.21
CA LEU A 6 -5.21 -3.20 -15.75
C LEU A 6 -4.92 -1.79 -15.28
N ARG A 7 -5.58 -1.36 -14.20
CA ARG A 7 -5.38 -0.05 -13.56
C ARG A 7 -4.61 -0.24 -12.26
N ARG A 8 -3.44 0.39 -12.18
CA ARG A 8 -2.53 0.28 -11.04
C ARG A 8 -2.16 1.66 -10.52
N TYR A 9 -2.02 1.77 -9.20
CA TYR A 9 -1.45 2.94 -8.56
C TYR A 9 -0.26 2.53 -7.70
N HIS A 10 0.83 3.27 -7.85
CA HIS A 10 2.01 3.16 -7.02
C HIS A 10 2.26 4.55 -6.47
N SER A 11 2.16 4.74 -5.16
CA SER A 11 2.31 6.08 -4.56
C SER A 11 3.76 6.55 -4.59
N GLY A 12 4.71 5.61 -4.50
CA GLY A 12 6.09 5.94 -4.12
C GLY A 12 6.12 6.27 -2.63
N ASP A 13 7.09 7.09 -2.22
CA ASP A 13 7.09 7.65 -0.86
C ASP A 13 5.98 8.70 -0.75
N SER A 14 5.06 8.51 0.19
CA SER A 14 3.82 9.27 0.27
C SER A 14 3.16 9.18 1.64
N LEU A 15 2.43 10.24 1.99
CA LEU A 15 1.52 10.32 3.14
C LEU A 15 0.07 10.17 2.66
N ALA A 16 -0.81 9.65 3.51
CA ALA A 16 -2.25 9.59 3.24
C ALA A 16 -2.94 10.89 3.69
N TYR A 17 -2.95 11.90 2.81
CA TYR A 17 -3.61 13.17 3.09
C TYR A 17 -5.11 13.15 2.75
N ASP A 18 -5.85 14.07 3.37
CA ASP A 18 -7.29 14.26 3.11
C ASP A 18 -7.52 14.64 1.64
N GLY A 19 -8.36 13.86 0.95
CA GLY A 19 -8.63 14.06 -0.49
C GLY A 19 -7.86 13.09 -1.40
N LEU A 20 -6.87 12.35 -0.91
CA LEU A 20 -6.10 11.43 -1.77
C LEU A 20 -6.98 10.36 -2.43
N ALA A 21 -7.92 9.76 -1.70
CA ALA A 21 -8.82 8.76 -2.28
C ALA A 21 -9.74 9.36 -3.35
N GLU A 22 -10.17 10.60 -3.16
CA GLU A 22 -10.99 11.35 -4.10
C GLU A 22 -10.22 11.66 -5.39
N GLU A 23 -8.96 12.10 -5.27
CA GLU A 23 -8.04 12.35 -6.39
C GLU A 23 -7.74 11.09 -7.21
N LEU A 24 -7.64 9.92 -6.56
CA LEU A 24 -7.49 8.63 -7.24
C LEU A 24 -8.72 8.27 -8.11
N GLY A 25 -9.86 8.90 -7.80
CA GLY A 25 -11.11 8.82 -8.56
C GLY A 25 -11.85 7.50 -8.37
N GLN A 26 -13.04 7.42 -8.97
CA GLN A 26 -14.00 6.32 -8.75
C GLN A 26 -13.80 5.10 -9.66
N LYS A 27 -12.88 5.15 -10.63
CA LYS A 27 -12.59 3.99 -11.48
C LYS A 27 -11.93 2.89 -10.62
N PRO A 28 -12.31 1.62 -10.75
CA PRO A 28 -11.72 0.57 -9.93
C PRO A 28 -10.23 0.41 -10.25
N PHE A 29 -9.43 0.19 -9.20
CA PHE A 29 -8.04 -0.21 -9.33
C PHE A 29 -7.93 -1.73 -9.22
N ASP A 30 -7.04 -2.32 -10.02
CA ASP A 30 -6.63 -3.70 -9.79
C ASP A 30 -5.63 -3.77 -8.64
N VAL A 31 -4.65 -2.86 -8.60
CA VAL A 31 -3.58 -2.91 -7.60
C VAL A 31 -3.22 -1.53 -7.07
N LEU A 32 -3.11 -1.44 -5.75
CA LEU A 32 -2.53 -0.34 -5.00
C LEU A 32 -1.20 -0.81 -4.39
N PHE A 33 -0.10 -0.13 -4.73
CA PHE A 33 1.20 -0.28 -4.09
C PHE A 33 1.41 0.91 -3.14
N LEU A 34 1.47 0.65 -1.83
CA LEU A 34 1.54 1.68 -0.80
C LEU A 34 2.68 1.44 0.20
N PRO A 35 3.41 2.47 0.65
CA PRO A 35 4.46 2.34 1.65
C PRO A 35 3.84 2.09 3.03
N ILE A 36 4.55 1.37 3.90
CA ILE A 36 4.05 1.06 5.25
C ILE A 36 5.03 1.37 6.38
N ASN A 37 6.25 1.86 6.09
CA ASN A 37 7.27 2.15 7.09
C ASN A 37 6.87 3.22 8.11
N GLY A 38 5.82 4.00 7.84
CA GLY A 38 5.33 5.05 8.71
C GLY A 38 6.27 6.25 8.79
N TRP A 39 5.92 7.17 9.69
CA TRP A 39 6.75 8.31 10.07
C TRP A 39 7.24 8.16 11.51
N ASP A 40 8.53 8.40 11.70
CA ASP A 40 9.16 8.40 13.01
C ASP A 40 10.30 9.44 13.00
N PRO A 41 10.16 10.55 13.76
CA PRO A 41 11.18 11.61 13.85
C PRO A 41 12.57 11.09 14.20
N ALA A 42 12.67 10.02 14.99
CA ALA A 42 13.94 9.48 15.45
C ALA A 42 14.79 8.90 14.31
N ARG A 43 14.17 8.58 13.18
CA ARG A 43 14.83 8.02 11.98
C ARG A 43 15.53 9.10 11.14
N GLY A 44 15.19 10.38 11.34
CA GLY A 44 15.81 11.49 10.62
C GLY A 44 15.53 11.52 9.10
N VAL A 45 14.53 10.77 8.63
CA VAL A 45 14.09 10.73 7.23
C VAL A 45 12.61 11.09 7.12
N PRO A 46 12.16 11.68 5.99
CA PRO A 46 10.74 11.86 5.73
C PRO A 46 9.99 10.53 5.86
N GLY A 47 8.80 10.59 6.45
CA GLY A 47 7.98 9.42 6.69
C GLY A 47 7.00 9.18 5.58
N ASN A 48 6.44 7.97 5.60
CA ASN A 48 5.39 7.53 4.70
C ASN A 48 4.13 7.18 5.49
N MET A 49 3.10 6.72 4.77
CA MET A 49 1.98 6.03 5.38
C MET A 49 2.45 4.95 6.35
N THR A 50 1.78 4.88 7.48
CA THR A 50 1.76 3.71 8.35
C THR A 50 0.97 2.58 7.68
N ALA A 51 1.15 1.35 8.17
CA ALA A 51 0.34 0.23 7.72
C ALA A 51 -1.18 0.48 7.86
N ALA A 52 -1.60 1.13 8.94
CA ALA A 52 -3.00 1.45 9.18
C ALA A 52 -3.55 2.43 8.15
N GLU A 53 -2.81 3.51 7.85
CA GLU A 53 -3.20 4.50 6.83
C GLU A 53 -3.25 3.90 5.42
N ALA A 54 -2.31 3.01 5.09
CA ALA A 54 -2.31 2.31 3.80
C ALA A 54 -3.55 1.41 3.65
N VAL A 55 -3.93 0.69 4.72
CA VAL A 55 -5.15 -0.13 4.77
C VAL A 55 -6.40 0.74 4.68
N ASP A 56 -6.44 1.88 5.38
CA ASP A 56 -7.59 2.79 5.34
C ASP A 56 -7.79 3.41 3.96
N LEU A 57 -6.70 3.79 3.28
CA LEU A 57 -6.77 4.27 1.90
C LEU A 57 -7.30 3.17 0.97
N ALA A 58 -6.79 1.94 1.09
CA ALA A 58 -7.27 0.82 0.28
C ALA A 58 -8.74 0.49 0.56
N ALA A 59 -9.19 0.57 1.82
CA ALA A 59 -10.58 0.37 2.20
C ALA A 59 -11.51 1.44 1.61
N ARG A 60 -11.03 2.66 1.36
CA ARG A 60 -11.80 3.71 0.69
C ARG A 60 -11.81 3.54 -0.84
N VAL A 61 -10.66 3.18 -1.42
CA VAL A 61 -10.48 3.08 -2.88
C VAL A 61 -11.01 1.75 -3.46
N HIS A 62 -11.08 0.70 -2.63
CA HIS A 62 -11.54 -0.64 -2.98
C HIS A 62 -10.82 -1.27 -4.20
N PRO A 63 -9.47 -1.40 -4.18
CA PRO A 63 -8.78 -2.15 -5.23
C PRO A 63 -9.05 -3.65 -5.12
N ARG A 64 -8.73 -4.42 -6.17
CA ARG A 64 -8.66 -5.89 -6.04
C ARG A 64 -7.54 -6.32 -5.08
N TYR A 65 -6.38 -5.68 -5.16
CA TYR A 65 -5.20 -6.01 -4.36
C TYR A 65 -4.57 -4.78 -3.69
N LEU A 66 -4.15 -4.94 -2.44
CA LEU A 66 -3.24 -4.03 -1.74
C LEU A 66 -1.87 -4.71 -1.56
N VAL A 67 -0.83 -4.13 -2.12
CA VAL A 67 0.56 -4.59 -1.99
C VAL A 67 1.35 -3.59 -1.15
N PRO A 68 1.80 -3.96 0.07
CA PRO A 68 2.67 -3.08 0.85
C PRO A 68 4.08 -3.02 0.22
N HIS A 69 4.74 -1.87 0.35
CA HIS A 69 6.18 -1.72 0.10
C HIS A 69 6.85 -0.90 1.21
N ASN A 70 8.16 -0.67 1.10
CA ASN A 70 8.98 -0.01 2.13
C ASN A 70 9.03 -0.76 3.47
N TYR A 71 9.13 -2.09 3.44
CA TYR A 71 9.48 -2.91 4.60
C TYR A 71 10.65 -3.84 4.22
N ASP A 72 11.39 -4.30 5.22
CA ASP A 72 12.55 -5.20 5.13
C ASP A 72 13.68 -4.78 4.16
N MET A 73 13.71 -3.50 3.75
CA MET A 73 14.75 -2.96 2.87
C MET A 73 15.86 -2.24 3.64
N PHE A 74 15.52 -1.34 4.55
CA PHE A 74 16.47 -0.51 5.29
C PHE A 74 16.27 -0.68 6.79
N THR A 75 17.30 -1.15 7.49
CA THR A 75 17.25 -1.41 8.95
C THR A 75 16.83 -0.19 9.77
N LEU A 76 17.18 1.01 9.31
CA LEU A 76 16.86 2.28 9.97
C LEU A 76 15.49 2.87 9.57
N ASN A 77 14.82 2.31 8.56
CA ASN A 77 13.55 2.82 8.05
C ASN A 77 12.66 1.68 7.52
N THR A 78 12.20 0.86 8.46
CA THR A 78 11.32 -0.28 8.18
C THR A 78 10.26 -0.40 9.27
N VAL A 79 9.30 -1.30 9.04
CA VAL A 79 8.31 -1.76 10.01
C VAL A 79 8.25 -3.28 9.95
N ALA A 80 7.91 -3.93 11.06
CA ALA A 80 7.66 -5.36 11.08
C ALA A 80 6.41 -5.66 10.23
N ILE A 81 6.50 -6.63 9.31
CA ILE A 81 5.41 -6.94 8.37
C ILE A 81 4.13 -7.38 9.08
N GLU A 82 4.26 -7.96 10.27
CA GLU A 82 3.17 -8.41 11.14
C GLU A 82 2.26 -7.25 11.54
N VAL A 83 2.78 -6.01 11.57
CA VAL A 83 1.96 -4.80 11.79
C VAL A 83 0.98 -4.63 10.64
N PHE A 84 1.44 -4.78 9.39
CA PHE A 84 0.56 -4.74 8.23
C PHE A 84 -0.40 -5.92 8.18
N GLU A 85 0.05 -7.13 8.51
CA GLU A 85 -0.83 -8.31 8.54
C GLU A 85 -1.98 -8.14 9.55
N ALA A 86 -1.71 -7.51 10.70
CA ALA A 86 -2.73 -7.21 11.69
C ALA A 86 -3.75 -6.18 11.16
N GLU A 87 -3.27 -5.09 10.57
CA GLU A 87 -4.12 -4.04 10.00
C GLU A 87 -4.93 -4.54 8.79
N ALA A 88 -4.34 -5.38 7.93
CA ALA A 88 -4.97 -5.93 6.73
C ALA A 88 -6.23 -6.75 7.02
N ARG A 89 -6.42 -7.23 8.26
CA ARG A 89 -7.66 -7.90 8.70
C ARG A 89 -8.88 -6.98 8.68
N ARG A 90 -8.67 -5.66 8.65
CA ARG A 90 -9.74 -4.65 8.54
C ARG A 90 -10.17 -4.38 7.10
N LEU A 91 -9.45 -4.93 6.11
CA LEU A 91 -9.79 -4.72 4.71
C LEU A 91 -11.20 -5.28 4.39
N PRO A 92 -11.97 -4.62 3.52
CA PRO A 92 -13.17 -5.20 2.96
C PRO A 92 -12.87 -6.55 2.29
N ALA A 93 -13.81 -7.49 2.33
CA ALA A 93 -13.62 -8.84 1.77
C ALA A 93 -13.27 -8.87 0.27
N ALA A 94 -13.55 -7.78 -0.45
CA ALA A 94 -13.22 -7.64 -1.87
C ALA A 94 -11.77 -7.19 -2.14
N VAL A 95 -11.03 -6.77 -1.11
CA VAL A 95 -9.64 -6.30 -1.21
C VAL A 95 -8.71 -7.37 -0.64
N GLU A 96 -7.86 -7.94 -1.49
CA GLU A 96 -6.88 -8.95 -1.08
C GLU A 96 -5.53 -8.31 -0.73
N PRO A 97 -5.01 -8.47 0.51
CA PRO A 97 -3.65 -8.07 0.83
C PRO A 97 -2.66 -9.05 0.19
N ARG A 98 -1.68 -8.52 -0.55
CA ARG A 98 -0.66 -9.30 -1.26
C ARG A 98 0.74 -8.91 -0.79
N ILE A 99 1.28 -9.67 0.15
CA ILE A 99 2.64 -9.52 0.68
C ILE A 99 3.60 -10.28 -0.24
N LEU A 100 4.69 -9.63 -0.66
CA LEU A 100 5.68 -10.18 -1.58
C LEU A 100 7.07 -10.17 -0.95
N ARG A 101 7.82 -11.27 -1.07
CA ARG A 101 9.20 -11.31 -0.62
C ARG A 101 10.12 -10.55 -1.57
N CYS A 102 11.29 -10.12 -1.08
CA CYS A 102 12.31 -9.53 -1.94
C CYS A 102 12.70 -10.50 -3.07
N GLY A 103 12.55 -10.05 -4.31
CA GLY A 103 12.79 -10.86 -5.52
C GLY A 103 11.65 -11.80 -5.90
N GLU A 104 10.53 -11.84 -5.17
CA GLU A 104 9.36 -12.62 -5.56
C GLU A 104 8.71 -12.04 -6.82
N ARG A 105 8.48 -12.91 -7.81
CA ARG A 105 7.70 -12.58 -9.00
C ARG A 105 6.22 -12.86 -8.72
N TRP A 106 5.38 -11.87 -8.99
CA TRP A 106 3.93 -12.03 -8.98
C TRP A 106 3.34 -11.62 -10.33
N GLU A 107 2.39 -12.42 -10.81
CA GLU A 107 1.65 -12.18 -12.05
C GLU A 107 0.17 -12.04 -11.74
N ILE A 108 -0.43 -11.01 -12.33
CA ILE A 108 -1.85 -10.71 -12.22
C ILE A 108 -2.45 -10.87 -13.61
N LYS A 109 -3.51 -11.69 -13.71
CA LYS A 109 -4.31 -11.85 -14.92
C LYS A 109 -5.61 -11.09 -14.74
N LYS A 110 -6.14 -10.58 -15.86
CA LYS A 110 -7.35 -9.80 -15.87
C LYS A 110 -8.54 -10.62 -15.40
#